data_AF-A0A851MH21-F1
#
_entry.id   AF-A0A851MH21-F1
#
_cell.length_a   1.000
_cell.length_b   1.000
_cell.length_c   1.000
_cell.angle_alpha   90.00
_cell.angle_beta   90.00
_cell.angle_gamma   90.00
#
_symmetry.space_group_name_H-M   'P 1'
#
loop_
_entity.id
_entity.type
_entity.pdbx_description
1 polymer ?
#
loop_
_entity_poly.entity_id
_entity_poly.type
_entity_poly.pdbx_seq_one_letter_code
_entity_poly.pdbx_strand_id
1 'polypeptide(L)'
;GESDNRNQQKMEMKVWDPDNPLTDRQIDQFLVVARAVGTFARALDCSSSIRQPSLHMSAAAASRDITLFHAMDTLQRNGYDLARAMATLVPQGGPVLCRDEMEEWSASEAMLFEEALEKYGKDFNDIRQDFLPWKSLASIVQFYYMWKTTDRYIQQVR
;
A
#
# COMPACT_ATOMS: atom_id res chain seq x y z
N GLY A 1 31.23 3.69 32.35
CA GLY A 1 31.33 3.59 30.89
C GLY A 1 31.18 4.98 30.33
N GLU A 2 32.04 5.37 29.38
CA GLU A 2 31.93 6.66 28.69
C GLU A 2 30.68 6.69 27.80
N SER A 3 30.03 7.85 27.67
CA SER A 3 28.86 8.00 26.80
C SER A 3 29.30 8.05 25.32
N ASP A 4 28.67 7.24 24.47
CA ASP A 4 29.07 7.05 23.07
C ASP A 4 28.75 8.22 22.12
N ASN A 5 28.21 9.33 22.62
CA ASN A 5 27.85 10.55 21.88
C ASN A 5 27.00 10.33 20.61
N ARG A 6 26.33 9.19 20.46
CA ARG A 6 25.49 8.91 19.29
C ARG A 6 24.13 9.57 19.42
N ASN A 7 23.74 10.34 18.41
CA ASN A 7 22.40 10.92 18.33
C ASN A 7 21.41 9.93 17.70
N GLN A 8 20.65 9.22 18.52
CA GLN A 8 19.68 8.20 18.08
C GLN A 8 18.61 8.78 17.14
N GLN A 9 18.17 10.02 17.34
CA GLN A 9 17.14 10.66 16.50
C GLN A 9 17.57 10.83 15.03
N LYS A 10 18.89 10.79 14.76
CA LYS A 10 19.43 10.81 13.39
C LYS A 10 19.59 9.42 12.78
N MET A 11 19.46 8.37 13.57
CA MET A 11 19.72 6.98 13.16
C MET A 11 18.44 6.19 12.98
N GLU A 12 17.42 6.49 13.78
CA GLU A 12 16.16 5.76 13.77
C GLU A 12 14.96 6.65 14.09
N MET A 13 13.79 6.16 13.69
CA MET A 13 12.51 6.77 14.00
C MET A 13 11.59 5.67 14.51
N LYS A 14 10.92 5.91 15.66
CA LYS A 14 9.93 4.99 16.20
C LYS A 14 8.67 5.01 15.31
N VAL A 15 8.32 3.86 14.75
CA VAL A 15 7.13 3.69 13.87
C VAL A 15 5.95 3.05 14.59
N TRP A 16 6.19 2.33 15.69
CA TRP A 16 5.15 1.73 16.53
C TRP A 16 5.69 1.54 17.95
N ASP A 17 4.82 1.63 18.94
CA ASP A 17 5.09 1.42 20.35
C ASP A 17 4.31 0.18 20.84
N PRO A 18 4.98 -0.93 21.19
CA PRO A 18 4.30 -2.11 21.69
C PRO A 18 3.60 -1.85 23.04
N ASP A 19 4.06 -0.88 23.83
CA ASP A 19 3.52 -0.55 25.16
C ASP A 19 2.53 0.63 25.07
N ASN A 20 1.65 0.59 24.07
CA ASN A 20 0.63 1.62 23.83
C ASN A 20 -0.65 1.38 24.67
N PRO A 21 -1.48 2.41 24.90
CA PRO A 21 -2.66 2.28 25.77
C PRO A 21 -3.85 1.56 25.13
N LEU A 22 -3.75 1.13 23.87
CA LEU A 22 -4.84 0.46 23.17
C LEU A 22 -4.81 -1.04 23.41
N THR A 23 -5.99 -1.63 23.52
CA THR A 23 -6.14 -3.09 23.47
C THR A 23 -6.06 -3.59 22.04
N ASP A 24 -5.64 -4.85 21.84
CA ASP A 24 -5.62 -5.50 20.53
C ASP A 24 -6.98 -5.38 19.81
N ARG A 25 -8.08 -5.50 20.57
CA ARG A 25 -9.44 -5.33 20.05
C ARG A 25 -9.68 -3.93 19.47
N GLN A 26 -9.18 -2.88 20.12
CA GLN A 26 -9.33 -1.51 19.63
C GLN A 26 -8.50 -1.28 18.37
N ILE A 27 -7.30 -1.85 18.30
CA ILE A 27 -6.45 -1.81 17.12
C ILE A 27 -7.15 -2.53 15.96
N ASP A 28 -7.63 -3.75 16.16
CA ASP A 28 -8.37 -4.51 15.15
C ASP A 28 -9.61 -3.75 14.64
N GLN A 29 -10.37 -3.14 15.55
CA GLN A 29 -11.52 -2.31 15.19
C GLN A 29 -11.10 -1.10 14.36
N PHE A 30 -10.01 -0.43 14.72
CA PHE A 30 -9.48 0.69 13.93
C PHE A 30 -9.03 0.24 12.54
N LEU A 31 -8.39 -0.92 12.41
CA LEU A 31 -8.01 -1.50 11.11
C LEU A 31 -9.24 -1.86 10.26
N VAL A 32 -10.36 -2.29 10.86
CA VAL A 32 -11.63 -2.47 10.14
C VAL A 32 -12.17 -1.12 9.63
N VAL A 33 -12.14 -0.07 10.47
CA VAL A 33 -12.58 1.27 10.08
C VAL A 33 -11.73 1.82 8.93
N ALA A 34 -10.40 1.69 9.00
CA ALA A 34 -9.50 2.14 7.94
C ALA A 34 -9.80 1.47 6.59
N ARG A 35 -10.10 0.16 6.60
CA ARG A 35 -10.51 -0.58 5.39
C ARG A 35 -11.86 -0.11 4.85
N ALA A 36 -12.82 0.18 5.72
CA ALA A 36 -14.12 0.73 5.32
C ALA A 36 -13.96 2.11 4.67
N VAL A 37 -13.14 2.99 5.26
CA VAL A 37 -12.80 4.30 4.69
C VAL A 37 -12.11 4.14 3.33
N GLY A 38 -11.12 3.25 3.22
CA GLY A 38 -10.42 2.99 1.96
C GLY A 38 -11.33 2.40 0.87
N THR A 39 -12.36 1.63 1.23
CA THR A 39 -13.37 1.13 0.29
C THR A 39 -14.25 2.27 -0.21
N PHE A 40 -14.71 3.13 0.70
CA PHE A 40 -15.50 4.31 0.35
C PHE A 40 -14.71 5.31 -0.50
N ALA A 41 -13.43 5.53 -0.19
CA ALA A 41 -12.56 6.39 -0.98
C ALA A 41 -12.45 5.95 -2.45
N ARG A 42 -12.32 4.64 -2.70
CA ARG A 42 -12.29 4.06 -4.06
C ARG A 42 -13.62 4.22 -4.80
N ALA A 43 -14.74 4.17 -4.08
CA ALA A 43 -16.07 4.40 -4.65
C ALA A 43 -16.29 5.86 -5.08
N LEU A 44 -15.62 6.81 -4.42
CA LEU A 44 -15.65 8.23 -4.79
C LEU A 44 -14.64 8.60 -5.90
N ASP A 45 -13.57 7.82 -6.08
CA ASP A 45 -12.55 8.10 -7.08
C ASP A 45 -12.88 7.48 -8.45
N CYS A 46 -13.06 8.33 -9.46
CA CYS A 46 -13.39 7.91 -10.82
C CYS A 46 -12.32 6.98 -11.43
N SER A 47 -11.04 7.18 -11.09
CA SER A 47 -9.95 6.34 -11.60
C SER A 47 -9.93 4.94 -10.95
N SER A 48 -10.38 4.83 -9.69
CA SER A 48 -10.60 3.55 -9.00
C SER A 48 -11.82 2.82 -9.53
N SER A 49 -12.91 3.52 -9.88
CA SER A 49 -14.13 2.89 -10.40
C SER A 49 -13.91 2.08 -11.68
N ILE A 50 -12.93 2.48 -12.50
CA ILE A 50 -12.53 1.73 -13.71
C ILE A 50 -11.68 0.50 -13.35
N ARG A 51 -10.84 0.60 -12.32
CA ARG A 51 -9.91 -0.48 -11.91
C ARG A 51 -10.54 -1.52 -10.99
N GLN A 52 -11.47 -1.10 -10.14
CA GLN A 52 -12.15 -1.92 -9.13
C GLN A 52 -13.68 -1.77 -9.32
N PRO A 53 -14.24 -2.33 -10.41
CA PRO A 53 -15.62 -2.05 -10.82
C PRO A 53 -16.68 -2.63 -9.88
N SER A 54 -16.29 -3.46 -8.92
CA SER A 54 -17.20 -4.11 -7.97
C SER A 54 -16.86 -3.75 -6.52
N LEU A 55 -17.87 -3.85 -5.65
CA LEU A 55 -17.72 -3.61 -4.22
C LEU A 55 -16.71 -4.58 -3.58
N HIS A 56 -16.78 -5.87 -3.91
CA HIS A 56 -15.87 -6.86 -3.33
C HIS A 56 -14.42 -6.63 -3.76
N MET A 57 -14.19 -6.19 -5.00
CA MET A 57 -12.85 -5.84 -5.49
C MET A 57 -12.31 -4.58 -4.79
N SER A 58 -13.14 -3.55 -4.63
CA SER A 58 -12.78 -2.35 -3.87
C SER A 58 -12.47 -2.66 -2.39
N ALA A 59 -13.25 -3.55 -1.77
CA ALA A 59 -13.03 -3.99 -0.39
C ALA A 59 -11.76 -4.84 -0.25
N ALA A 60 -11.46 -5.72 -1.21
CA ALA A 60 -10.23 -6.49 -1.25
C ALA A 60 -9.01 -5.58 -1.42
N ALA A 61 -9.07 -4.60 -2.34
CA ALA A 61 -8.02 -3.60 -2.55
C ALA A 61 -7.77 -2.76 -1.28
N ALA A 62 -8.82 -2.27 -0.64
CA ALA A 62 -8.70 -1.55 0.63
C ALA A 62 -8.15 -2.41 1.77
N SER A 63 -8.30 -3.73 1.69
CA SER A 63 -7.80 -4.68 2.71
C SER A 63 -6.33 -5.06 2.57
N ARG A 64 -5.62 -4.57 1.54
CA ARG A 64 -4.19 -4.82 1.33
C ARG A 64 -3.33 -4.15 2.39
N ASP A 65 -2.13 -4.69 2.60
CA ASP A 65 -1.22 -4.30 3.69
C ASP A 65 -0.85 -2.82 3.67
N ILE A 66 -0.80 -2.18 2.50
CA ILE A 66 -0.51 -0.74 2.42
C ILE A 66 -1.49 0.11 3.22
N THR A 67 -2.78 -0.26 3.23
CA THR A 67 -3.81 0.41 4.04
C THR A 67 -3.63 0.09 5.52
N LEU A 68 -3.26 -1.15 5.86
CA LEU A 68 -3.05 -1.57 7.24
C LEU A 68 -1.82 -0.87 7.84
N PHE A 69 -0.70 -0.82 7.12
CA PHE A 69 0.50 -0.07 7.54
C PHE A 69 0.19 1.41 7.72
N HIS A 70 -0.55 2.01 6.79
CA HIS A 70 -0.98 3.41 6.93
C HIS A 70 -1.85 3.61 8.18
N ALA A 71 -2.78 2.69 8.46
CA ALA A 71 -3.62 2.76 9.65
C ALA A 71 -2.80 2.65 10.96
N MET A 72 -1.83 1.74 11.01
CA MET A 72 -0.93 1.58 12.17
C MET A 72 -0.07 2.83 12.40
N ASP A 73 0.52 3.38 11.33
CA ASP A 73 1.28 4.63 11.38
C ASP A 73 0.38 5.82 11.79
N THR A 74 -0.88 5.83 11.35
CA THR A 74 -1.87 6.83 11.75
C THR A 74 -2.15 6.78 13.25
N LEU A 75 -2.27 5.59 13.86
CA LEU A 75 -2.40 5.45 15.31
C LEU A 75 -1.17 5.99 16.04
N GLN A 76 0.04 5.56 15.65
CA GLN A 76 1.30 6.03 16.25
C GLN A 76 1.44 7.56 16.18
N ARG A 77 1.23 8.16 15.00
CA ARG A 77 1.39 9.61 14.79
C ARG A 77 0.38 10.46 15.57
N ASN A 78 -0.78 9.90 15.87
CA ASN A 78 -1.80 10.55 16.69
C ASN A 78 -1.67 10.21 18.18
N GLY A 79 -0.55 9.60 18.60
CA GLY A 79 -0.30 9.26 20.00
C GLY A 79 -1.33 8.25 20.55
N TYR A 80 -1.82 7.37 19.69
CA TYR A 80 -2.82 6.34 20.01
C TYR A 80 -4.20 6.89 20.44
N ASP A 81 -4.48 8.17 20.20
CA ASP A 81 -5.81 8.74 20.37
C ASP A 81 -6.70 8.32 19.18
N LEU A 82 -7.64 7.41 19.43
CA LEU A 82 -8.54 6.88 18.41
C LEU A 82 -9.39 7.97 17.74
N ALA A 83 -9.85 8.97 18.48
CA ALA A 83 -10.71 10.02 17.92
C ALA A 83 -9.92 10.90 16.95
N ARG A 84 -8.69 11.28 17.33
CA ARG A 84 -7.77 12.04 16.48
C ARG A 84 -7.35 11.21 15.26
N ALA A 85 -7.00 9.94 15.47
CA ALA A 85 -6.63 9.03 14.39
C ALA A 85 -7.76 8.83 13.38
N MET A 86 -9.01 8.66 13.82
CA MET A 86 -10.17 8.56 12.94
C MET A 86 -10.38 9.84 12.13
N ALA A 87 -10.25 11.01 12.75
CA ALA A 87 -10.37 12.29 12.03
C ALA A 87 -9.32 12.42 10.92
N THR A 88 -8.12 11.87 11.10
CA THR A 88 -7.08 11.88 10.06
C THR A 88 -7.32 10.91 8.89
N LEU A 89 -8.19 9.90 9.05
CA LEU A 89 -8.60 9.03 7.94
C LEU A 89 -9.58 9.74 6.97
N VAL A 90 -10.24 10.81 7.42
CA VAL A 90 -11.19 11.59 6.62
C VAL A 90 -10.93 13.10 6.77
N PRO A 91 -9.80 13.60 6.24
CA PRO A 91 -9.53 15.05 6.22
C PRO A 91 -10.59 15.82 5.41
N GLN A 92 -10.55 17.15 5.49
CA GLN A 92 -11.51 18.03 4.81
C GLN A 92 -11.62 17.81 3.29
N GLY A 93 -10.59 17.25 2.66
CA GLY A 93 -10.55 16.92 1.23
C GLY A 93 -11.19 15.58 0.84
N GLY A 94 -11.67 14.80 1.81
CA GLY A 94 -12.26 13.48 1.58
C GLY A 94 -11.48 12.33 2.25
N PRO A 95 -11.98 11.09 2.15
CA PRO A 95 -11.36 9.93 2.78
C PRO A 95 -9.98 9.61 2.18
N VAL A 96 -9.05 9.14 3.02
CA VAL A 96 -7.71 8.75 2.58
C VAL A 96 -7.75 7.51 1.68
N LEU A 97 -6.99 7.57 0.58
CA LEU A 97 -6.85 6.49 -0.39
C LEU A 97 -5.39 6.02 -0.44
N CYS A 98 -5.13 4.83 0.07
CA CYS A 98 -3.82 4.17 -0.02
C CYS A 98 -3.85 3.13 -1.15
N ARG A 99 -2.91 3.22 -2.09
CA ARG A 99 -2.74 2.25 -3.16
C ARG A 99 -1.29 1.80 -3.20
N ASP A 100 -1.08 0.53 -3.49
CA ASP A 100 0.24 0.03 -3.83
C ASP A 100 0.42 -0.07 -5.35
N GLU A 101 1.61 -0.44 -5.78
CA GLU A 101 1.94 -0.53 -7.21
C GLU A 101 1.00 -1.47 -7.96
N MET A 102 0.53 -2.55 -7.35
CA MET A 102 -0.40 -3.49 -8.00
C MET A 102 -1.73 -2.81 -8.39
N GLU A 103 -2.24 -1.92 -7.55
CA GLU A 103 -3.48 -1.19 -7.84
C GLU A 103 -3.26 0.10 -8.64
N GLU A 104 -2.13 0.78 -8.42
CA GLU A 104 -1.86 2.09 -9.01
C GLU A 104 -1.62 2.02 -10.53
N TRP A 105 -1.08 0.89 -11.00
CA TRP A 105 -0.75 0.72 -12.42
C TRP A 105 -1.99 0.69 -13.30
N SER A 106 -1.88 1.23 -14.49
CA SER A 106 -2.95 1.14 -15.50
C SER A 106 -2.98 -0.26 -16.13
N ALA A 107 -4.10 -0.58 -16.79
CA ALA A 107 -4.20 -1.82 -17.56
C ALA A 107 -3.12 -1.91 -18.67
N SER A 108 -2.80 -0.79 -19.32
CA SER A 108 -1.77 -0.76 -20.37
C SER A 108 -0.35 -0.94 -19.80
N GLU A 109 -0.06 -0.38 -18.62
CA GLU A 109 1.22 -0.59 -17.95
C GLU A 109 1.42 -2.04 -17.51
N ALA A 110 0.36 -2.68 -16.98
CA ALA A 110 0.39 -4.09 -16.62
C ALA A 110 0.62 -4.99 -17.86
N MET A 111 -0.01 -4.67 -19.00
CA MET A 111 0.22 -5.38 -20.27
C MET A 111 1.66 -5.22 -20.77
N LEU A 112 2.21 -4.00 -20.75
CA LEU A 112 3.61 -3.74 -21.13
C LEU A 112 4.57 -4.52 -20.23
N PHE A 113 4.29 -4.60 -18.93
CA PHE A 113 5.10 -5.38 -18.00
C PHE A 113 5.11 -6.87 -18.33
N GLU A 114 3.95 -7.46 -18.61
CA GLU A 114 3.85 -8.88 -18.95
C GLU A 114 4.59 -9.22 -20.25
N GLU A 115 4.45 -8.38 -21.27
CA GLU A 115 5.19 -8.52 -22.54
C GLU A 115 6.71 -8.40 -22.33
N ALA A 116 7.14 -7.42 -21.53
CA ALA A 116 8.54 -7.21 -21.20
C ALA A 116 9.11 -8.39 -20.38
N LEU A 117 8.34 -8.93 -19.44
CA LEU A 117 8.73 -10.07 -18.61
C LEU A 117 8.86 -11.35 -19.45
N GLU A 118 8.00 -11.54 -20.45
CA GLU A 118 8.11 -12.66 -21.40
C GLU A 118 9.36 -12.52 -22.29
N LYS A 119 9.66 -11.30 -22.74
CA LYS A 119 10.82 -11.03 -23.62
C LYS A 119 12.17 -11.06 -22.91
N TYR A 120 12.26 -10.44 -21.73
CA TYR A 120 13.52 -10.21 -21.01
C TYR A 120 13.66 -11.01 -19.72
N GLY A 121 12.66 -11.83 -19.37
CA GLY A 121 12.67 -12.55 -18.10
C GLY A 121 12.61 -11.57 -16.93
N LYS A 122 13.55 -11.68 -15.99
CA LYS A 122 13.58 -10.84 -14.77
C LYS A 122 14.65 -9.74 -14.84
N ASP A 123 15.09 -9.37 -16.03
CA ASP A 123 15.94 -8.20 -16.19
C ASP A 123 15.11 -6.91 -16.06
N PHE A 124 14.91 -6.46 -14.83
CA PHE A 124 14.11 -5.28 -14.56
C PHE A 124 14.75 -3.98 -15.07
N ASN A 125 16.05 -3.95 -15.36
CA ASN A 125 16.67 -2.78 -15.97
C ASN A 125 16.26 -2.65 -17.43
N ASP A 126 16.29 -3.74 -18.18
CA ASP A 126 15.88 -3.76 -19.60
C ASP A 126 14.36 -3.59 -19.74
N ILE A 127 13.56 -4.22 -18.86
CA ILE A 127 12.11 -3.97 -18.78
C ILE A 127 11.83 -2.48 -18.56
N ARG A 128 12.55 -1.83 -17.65
CA ARG A 128 12.39 -0.40 -17.41
C ARG A 128 12.81 0.43 -18.62
N GLN A 129 13.99 0.17 -19.19
CA GLN A 129 14.54 1.00 -20.26
C GLN A 129 13.68 0.95 -21.52
N ASP A 130 13.21 -0.23 -21.90
CA ASP A 130 12.55 -0.44 -23.20
C ASP A 130 11.02 -0.35 -23.13
N PHE A 131 10.40 -0.77 -22.03
CA PHE A 131 8.93 -0.87 -21.92
C PHE A 131 8.31 0.14 -20.96
N LEU A 132 8.99 0.44 -19.84
CA LEU A 132 8.44 1.28 -18.77
C LEU A 132 9.41 2.37 -18.30
N PRO A 133 9.95 3.24 -19.19
CA PRO A 133 11.01 4.19 -18.84
C PRO A 133 10.57 5.27 -17.86
N TRP A 134 9.27 5.50 -17.72
CA TRP A 134 8.68 6.44 -16.77
C TRP A 134 8.47 5.86 -15.36
N LYS A 135 8.60 4.54 -15.17
CA LYS A 135 8.53 3.92 -13.84
C LYS A 135 9.92 3.84 -13.22
N SER A 136 9.98 3.90 -11.90
CA SER A 136 11.22 3.65 -11.18
C SER A 136 11.54 2.14 -11.18
N LEU A 137 12.81 1.78 -11.05
CA LEU A 137 13.18 0.37 -10.91
C LEU A 137 12.54 -0.25 -9.65
N ALA A 138 12.49 0.50 -8.55
CA ALA A 138 11.88 0.06 -7.30
C ALA A 138 10.38 -0.26 -7.46
N SER A 139 9.61 0.61 -8.13
CA SER A 139 8.18 0.39 -8.39
C SER A 139 7.94 -0.83 -9.28
N ILE A 140 8.81 -1.08 -10.28
CA ILE A 140 8.70 -2.27 -11.15
C ILE A 140 8.93 -3.55 -10.34
N VAL A 141 9.97 -3.56 -9.50
CA VAL A 141 10.27 -4.72 -8.64
C VAL A 141 9.15 -4.96 -7.63
N GLN A 142 8.61 -3.90 -7.02
CA GLN A 142 7.47 -4.00 -6.11
C GLN A 142 6.23 -4.56 -6.81
N PHE A 143 5.90 -4.04 -8.01
CA PHE A 143 4.81 -4.55 -8.84
C PHE A 143 5.01 -6.04 -9.16
N TYR A 144 6.21 -6.45 -9.58
CA TYR A 144 6.51 -7.86 -9.90
C TYR A 144 6.15 -8.81 -8.75
N TYR A 145 6.61 -8.52 -7.53
CA TYR A 145 6.36 -9.40 -6.40
C TYR A 145 4.87 -9.47 -6.01
N MET A 146 4.11 -8.40 -6.20
CA MET A 146 2.66 -8.40 -6.01
C MET A 146 1.94 -9.15 -7.15
N TRP A 147 2.35 -8.93 -8.39
CA TRP A 147 1.76 -9.57 -9.57
C TRP A 147 1.96 -11.09 -9.56
N LYS A 148 3.08 -11.59 -9.04
CA LYS A 148 3.35 -13.03 -8.87
C LYS A 148 2.33 -13.77 -8.00
N THR A 149 1.53 -13.08 -7.19
CA THR A 149 0.49 -13.72 -6.36
C THR A 149 -0.86 -13.77 -7.04
N THR A 150 -0.97 -13.24 -8.27
CA THR A 150 -2.23 -13.26 -9.02
C THR A 150 -2.55 -14.65 -9.56
N ASP A 151 -3.85 -14.97 -9.65
CA ASP A 151 -4.31 -16.23 -10.22
C ASP A 151 -3.79 -16.45 -11.65
N ARG A 152 -3.69 -15.37 -12.43
CA ARG A 152 -3.18 -15.40 -13.80
C ARG A 152 -1.75 -15.95 -13.88
N TYR A 153 -0.85 -15.45 -13.03
CA TYR A 153 0.52 -15.96 -12.97
C TYR A 153 0.57 -17.41 -12.49
N ILE A 154 -0.21 -17.74 -11.46
CA ILE A 154 -0.24 -19.09 -10.88
C ILE A 154 -0.72 -20.12 -11.92
N GLN A 155 -1.67 -19.75 -12.78
CA GLN A 155 -2.15 -20.62 -13.86
C GLN A 155 -1.12 -20.82 -14.97
N GLN A 156 -0.25 -19.85 -15.25
CA GLN A 156 0.79 -19.96 -16.28
C GLN A 156 1.99 -20.82 -15.84
N VAL A 157 2.24 -20.91 -14.53
CA VAL A 157 3.38 -21.64 -13.96
C VAL A 157 3.03 -23.09 -13.59
N ARG A 158 1.74 -23.46 -13.59
CA ARG A 158 1.26 -24.84 -13.41
C ARG A 158 1.30 -25.61 -14.73
#